data_AF-A0A848UYZ0-F1
#
_entry.id   AF-A0A848UYZ0-F1
#
_cell.length_a   1.000
_cell.length_b   1.000
_cell.length_c   1.000
_cell.angle_alpha   90.00
_cell.angle_beta   90.00
_cell.angle_gamma   90.00
#
_symmetry.space_group_name_H-M   'P 1'
#
loop_
_entity.id
_entity.type
_entity.pdbx_description
1 polymer ?
#
loop_
_entity_poly.entity_id
_entity_poly.type
_entity_poly.pdbx_seq_one_letter_code
_entity_poly.pdbx_strand_id
1 'polypeptide(L)'
;MAEHDPELYATISFNVYSPDYGRLASFKEHSEVLRPGPSIGKRYFEKLAKADSIVLFLAHHNKDFLGTKFFEMLPFRKPIAYFGDSGHVSHFIESNRLGTHIQDYQSFVDHLRAIRLKEQHFNLAYDVTQHSLPNVTEQLLQLLS
;
A
#
# COMPACT_ATOMS: atom_id res chain seq x y z
N MET A 1 -1.46 1.63 -26.40
CA MET A 1 -2.59 2.11 -25.58
C MET A 1 -2.95 0.97 -24.66
N ALA A 2 -2.86 1.16 -23.34
CA ALA A 2 -3.34 0.13 -22.44
C ALA A 2 -4.86 0.02 -22.61
N GLU A 3 -5.33 -1.18 -22.88
CA GLU A 3 -6.74 -1.47 -23.10
C GLU A 3 -7.45 -1.37 -21.75
N HIS A 4 -8.49 -0.53 -21.68
CA HIS A 4 -9.32 -0.43 -20.48
C HIS A 4 -10.02 -1.78 -20.26
N ASP A 5 -9.76 -2.44 -19.13
CA ASP A 5 -10.39 -3.70 -18.72
C ASP A 5 -11.68 -3.40 -17.91
N PRO A 6 -12.88 -3.44 -18.53
CA PRO A 6 -14.11 -2.98 -17.89
C PRO A 6 -14.57 -3.94 -16.79
N GLU A 7 -14.27 -5.23 -16.94
CA GLU A 7 -14.58 -6.24 -15.93
C GLU A 7 -13.76 -6.01 -14.67
N LEU A 8 -12.45 -5.76 -14.82
CA LEU A 8 -11.60 -5.43 -13.68
C LEU A 8 -12.09 -4.14 -13.01
N TYR A 9 -12.38 -3.09 -13.79
CA TYR A 9 -12.87 -1.82 -13.26
C TYR A 9 -14.14 -1.98 -12.41
N ALA A 10 -15.10 -2.80 -12.85
CA ALA A 10 -16.35 -3.07 -12.13
C ALA A 10 -16.15 -3.79 -10.78
N THR A 11 -15.00 -4.41 -10.55
CA THR A 11 -14.69 -5.14 -9.31
C THR A 11 -13.91 -4.33 -8.27
N ILE A 12 -13.46 -3.13 -8.63
CA ILE A 12 -12.58 -2.33 -7.77
C ILE A 12 -13.37 -1.31 -6.97
N SER A 13 -12.95 -1.06 -5.74
CA SER A 13 -13.37 0.13 -5.01
C SER A 13 -12.22 0.71 -4.17
N PHE A 14 -12.03 2.02 -4.27
CA PHE A 14 -11.08 2.80 -3.49
C PHE A 14 -11.81 3.60 -2.43
N ASN A 15 -11.44 3.38 -1.16
CA ASN A 15 -11.90 4.21 -0.06
C ASN A 15 -10.78 5.18 0.30
N VAL A 16 -11.04 6.49 0.22
CA VAL A 16 -10.04 7.52 0.51
C VAL A 16 -10.51 8.39 1.67
N TYR A 17 -9.74 8.42 2.75
CA TYR A 17 -10.08 9.17 3.96
C TYR A 17 -9.12 10.32 4.17
N SER A 18 -9.62 11.55 4.11
CA SER A 18 -8.80 12.76 4.22
C SER A 18 -9.57 13.89 4.91
N PRO A 19 -8.92 14.76 5.72
CA PRO A 19 -9.51 16.03 6.14
C PRO A 19 -9.95 16.89 4.95
N ASP A 20 -9.21 16.81 3.84
CA ASP A 20 -9.46 17.56 2.60
C ASP A 20 -10.25 16.76 1.56
N TYR A 21 -11.06 15.77 1.96
CA TYR A 21 -11.77 14.89 1.03
C TYR A 21 -12.68 15.62 0.03
N GLY A 22 -13.14 16.83 0.36
CA GLY A 22 -13.90 17.69 -0.56
C GLY A 22 -13.12 18.05 -1.84
N ARG A 23 -11.77 18.04 -1.80
CA ARG A 23 -10.94 18.24 -3.00
C ARG A 23 -11.04 17.09 -4.00
N LEU A 24 -11.45 15.91 -3.55
CA LEU A 24 -11.70 14.74 -4.39
C LEU A 24 -13.10 14.75 -5.00
N ALA A 25 -13.92 15.77 -4.72
CA ALA A 25 -15.22 15.93 -5.34
C ALA A 25 -15.14 16.22 -6.84
N SER A 26 -13.96 16.44 -7.42
CA SER A 26 -13.77 16.52 -8.88
C SER A 26 -13.93 15.16 -9.57
N PHE A 27 -13.78 14.04 -8.85
CA PHE A 27 -13.85 12.68 -9.39
C PHE A 27 -15.29 12.11 -9.41
N LYS A 28 -16.33 12.94 -9.57
CA LYS A 28 -17.74 12.51 -9.44
C LYS A 28 -18.13 11.43 -10.45
N GLU A 29 -17.54 11.47 -11.64
CA GLU A 29 -17.77 10.52 -12.74
C GLU A 29 -17.30 9.09 -12.39
N HIS A 30 -16.56 8.94 -11.28
CA HIS A 30 -16.06 7.65 -10.79
C HIS A 30 -16.60 7.31 -9.40
N SER A 31 -17.75 7.87 -9.00
CA SER A 31 -18.31 7.68 -7.65
C SER A 31 -18.66 6.22 -7.31
N GLU A 32 -18.84 5.39 -8.33
CA GLU A 32 -19.03 3.93 -8.20
C GLU A 32 -17.80 3.25 -7.56
N VAL A 33 -16.61 3.72 -7.96
CA VAL A 33 -15.31 3.12 -7.66
C VAL A 33 -14.57 3.91 -6.58
N LEU A 34 -14.59 5.23 -6.61
CA LEU A 34 -13.90 6.10 -5.66
C LEU A 34 -14.88 6.65 -4.62
N ARG A 35 -14.60 6.37 -3.35
CA ARG A 35 -15.42 6.82 -2.20
C ARG A 35 -14.59 7.70 -1.27
N PRO A 36 -14.50 9.02 -1.54
CA PRO A 36 -13.91 9.96 -0.61
C PRO A 36 -14.74 10.10 0.66
N GLY A 37 -14.09 10.23 1.80
CA GLY A 37 -14.73 10.50 3.08
C GLY A 37 -13.81 11.27 4.03
N PRO A 38 -14.37 11.81 5.12
CA PRO A 38 -13.57 12.53 6.11
C PRO A 38 -12.54 11.62 6.78
N SER A 39 -11.55 12.22 7.44
CA SER A 39 -10.62 11.47 8.28
C SER A 39 -11.36 10.63 9.32
N ILE A 40 -10.93 9.38 9.49
CA ILE A 40 -11.62 8.40 10.34
C ILE A 40 -10.85 8.07 11.63
N GLY A 41 -9.72 8.75 11.87
CA GLY A 41 -8.85 8.50 13.03
C GLY A 41 -8.42 7.03 13.09
N LYS A 42 -8.41 6.45 14.29
CA LYS A 42 -7.99 5.05 14.54
C LYS A 42 -8.82 4.00 13.79
N ARG A 43 -10.02 4.33 13.30
CA ARG A 43 -10.82 3.40 12.48
C ARG A 43 -10.15 3.06 11.14
N TYR A 44 -9.09 3.77 10.75
CA TYR A 44 -8.31 3.40 9.56
C TYR A 44 -7.72 1.99 9.67
N PHE A 45 -7.33 1.54 10.86
CA PHE A 45 -6.84 0.18 11.09
C PHE A 45 -7.89 -0.88 10.73
N GLU A 46 -9.17 -0.64 11.07
CA GLU A 46 -10.27 -1.53 10.70
C GLU A 46 -10.47 -1.59 9.18
N LYS A 47 -10.22 -0.47 8.48
CA LYS A 47 -10.29 -0.41 7.01
C LYS A 47 -9.11 -1.16 6.38
N LEU A 48 -7.90 -1.00 6.90
CA LEU A 48 -6.73 -1.75 6.43
C LEU A 48 -6.91 -3.26 6.63
N ALA A 49 -7.45 -3.71 7.77
CA ALA A 49 -7.71 -5.12 8.02
C ALA A 49 -8.67 -5.76 7.00
N LYS A 50 -9.67 -4.99 6.53
CA LYS A 50 -10.69 -5.43 5.58
C LYS A 50 -10.31 -5.22 4.12
N ALA A 51 -9.29 -4.43 3.83
CA ALA A 51 -8.85 -4.18 2.46
C ALA A 51 -8.19 -5.43 1.86
N ASP A 52 -8.26 -5.56 0.54
CA ASP A 52 -7.56 -6.62 -0.20
C ASP A 52 -6.12 -6.20 -0.57
N SER A 53 -5.90 -4.90 -0.75
CA SER A 53 -4.60 -4.28 -1.03
C SER A 53 -4.53 -2.87 -0.44
N ILE A 54 -3.32 -2.37 -0.23
CA ILE A 54 -3.04 -1.03 0.28
C ILE A 54 -2.38 -0.20 -0.82
N VAL A 55 -2.88 1.00 -1.07
CA VAL A 55 -2.23 1.95 -1.97
C VAL A 55 -1.38 2.92 -1.17
N LEU A 56 -0.07 2.96 -1.47
CA LEU A 56 0.88 3.86 -0.82
C LEU A 56 1.41 4.87 -1.84
N PHE A 57 1.06 6.14 -1.66
CA PHE A 57 1.64 7.25 -2.41
C PHE A 57 2.74 7.91 -1.58
N LEU A 58 3.94 8.05 -2.15
CA LEU A 58 5.02 8.85 -1.55
C LEU A 58 5.59 9.84 -2.57
N ALA A 59 5.83 11.07 -2.11
CA ALA A 59 6.56 12.06 -2.90
C ALA A 59 8.03 11.66 -3.06
N HIS A 60 8.68 12.16 -4.12
CA HIS A 60 10.09 11.86 -4.45
C HIS A 60 11.05 11.92 -3.25
N HIS A 61 10.97 12.97 -2.44
CA HIS A 61 11.87 13.15 -1.29
C HIS A 61 11.72 12.08 -0.18
N ASN A 62 10.64 11.29 -0.20
CA ASN A 62 10.39 10.20 0.74
C ASN A 62 10.64 8.80 0.15
N LYS A 63 11.14 8.69 -1.09
CA LYS A 63 11.37 7.39 -1.76
C LYS A 63 12.36 6.48 -1.03
N ASP A 64 13.23 7.07 -0.21
CA ASP A 64 14.25 6.37 0.56
C ASP A 64 13.90 6.24 2.06
N PHE A 65 12.68 6.63 2.48
CA PHE A 65 12.28 6.68 3.88
C PHE A 65 11.10 5.74 4.18
N LEU A 66 11.40 4.64 4.89
CA LEU A 66 10.37 3.79 5.51
C LEU A 66 9.82 4.47 6.77
N GLY A 67 8.85 5.37 6.58
CA GLY A 67 8.24 6.11 7.69
C GLY A 67 7.38 5.24 8.60
N THR A 68 6.95 5.80 9.74
CA THR A 68 6.12 5.08 10.73
C THR A 68 4.84 4.50 10.13
N LYS A 69 4.19 5.23 9.21
CA LYS A 69 3.01 4.73 8.48
C LYS A 69 3.28 3.46 7.69
N PHE A 70 4.49 3.28 7.15
CA PHE A 70 4.87 2.05 6.45
C PHE A 70 4.80 0.86 7.41
N PHE A 71 5.45 0.97 8.57
CA PHE A 71 5.46 -0.07 9.59
C PHE A 71 4.09 -0.31 10.23
N GLU A 72 3.24 0.72 10.34
CA GLU A 72 1.84 0.56 10.79
C GLU A 72 1.01 -0.32 9.85
N MET A 73 1.33 -0.36 8.55
CA MET A 73 0.60 -1.12 7.54
C MET A 73 1.01 -2.60 7.48
N LEU A 74 2.28 -2.91 7.77
CA LEU A 74 2.81 -4.27 7.67
C LEU A 74 2.03 -5.34 8.45
N PRO A 75 1.57 -5.10 9.70
CA PRO A 75 0.82 -6.10 10.47
C PRO A 75 -0.47 -6.58 9.82
N PHE A 76 -1.05 -5.79 8.90
CA PHE A 76 -2.27 -6.15 8.20
C PHE A 76 -2.05 -7.15 7.07
N ARG A 77 -0.79 -7.41 6.69
CA ARG A 77 -0.40 -8.42 5.70
C ARG A 77 -1.20 -8.28 4.41
N LYS A 78 -1.29 -7.05 3.92
CA LYS A 78 -1.94 -6.72 2.64
C LYS A 78 -0.86 -6.36 1.63
N PRO A 79 -0.95 -6.86 0.39
CA PRO A 79 -0.07 -6.42 -0.67
C PRO A 79 -0.13 -4.90 -0.84
N ILE A 80 1.02 -4.29 -1.11
CA ILE A 80 1.15 -2.84 -1.26
C ILE A 80 1.29 -2.49 -2.74
N ALA A 81 0.38 -1.68 -3.27
CA ALA A 81 0.57 -0.98 -4.54
C ALA A 81 1.30 0.34 -4.26
N TYR A 82 2.60 0.40 -4.54
CA TYR A 82 3.44 1.55 -4.25
C TYR A 82 3.55 2.50 -5.45
N PHE A 83 3.05 3.73 -5.28
CA PHE A 83 3.17 4.82 -6.23
C PHE A 83 4.18 5.86 -5.70
N GLY A 84 5.36 5.87 -6.30
CA GLY A 84 6.43 6.79 -5.97
C GLY A 84 7.67 6.48 -6.78
N ASP A 85 8.74 7.23 -6.55
CA ASP A 85 9.99 7.03 -7.26
C ASP A 85 10.72 5.77 -6.77
N SER A 86 11.57 5.22 -7.62
CA SER A 86 12.44 4.11 -7.20
C SER A 86 13.43 4.58 -6.12
N GLY A 87 13.51 3.80 -5.05
CA GLY A 87 14.32 4.10 -3.87
C GLY A 87 14.21 3.01 -2.82
N HIS A 88 14.72 3.24 -1.62
CA HIS A 88 14.72 2.24 -0.56
C HIS A 88 13.33 1.62 -0.31
N VAL A 89 12.25 2.41 -0.39
CA VAL A 89 10.89 1.92 -0.17
C VAL A 89 10.47 0.90 -1.24
N SER A 90 10.63 1.20 -2.53
CA SER A 90 10.28 0.26 -3.61
C SER A 90 11.11 -1.03 -3.52
N HIS A 91 12.42 -0.90 -3.32
CA HIS A 91 13.33 -2.04 -3.21
C HIS A 91 12.95 -2.92 -2.01
N PHE A 92 12.60 -2.33 -0.87
CA PHE A 92 12.18 -3.07 0.30
C PHE A 92 10.88 -3.84 0.04
N ILE A 93 9.89 -3.21 -0.60
CA ILE A 93 8.62 -3.85 -0.96
C ILE A 93 8.86 -5.05 -1.88
N GLU A 94 9.62 -4.88 -2.94
CA GLU A 94 9.81 -5.94 -3.95
C GLU A 94 10.70 -7.09 -3.45
N SER A 95 11.83 -6.77 -2.80
CA SER A 95 12.75 -7.78 -2.27
C SER A 95 12.11 -8.68 -1.22
N ASN A 96 11.20 -8.13 -0.42
CA ASN A 96 10.45 -8.89 0.58
C ASN A 96 9.12 -9.42 0.06
N ARG A 97 8.80 -9.20 -1.23
CA ARG A 97 7.54 -9.57 -1.90
C ARG A 97 6.29 -9.06 -1.18
N LEU A 98 6.35 -7.84 -0.64
CA LEU A 98 5.26 -7.21 0.11
C LEU A 98 4.22 -6.52 -0.80
N GLY A 99 4.50 -6.45 -2.11
CA GLY A 99 3.70 -5.66 -3.03
C GLY A 99 4.41 -5.44 -4.36
N THR A 100 4.00 -4.41 -5.08
CA THR A 100 4.48 -4.07 -6.42
C THR A 100 4.84 -2.58 -6.48
N HIS A 101 5.99 -2.24 -7.06
CA HIS A 101 6.28 -0.86 -7.45
C HIS A 101 5.51 -0.52 -8.72
N ILE A 102 4.55 0.39 -8.61
CA ILE A 102 3.70 0.80 -9.73
C ILE A 102 4.41 1.91 -10.50
N GLN A 103 4.92 1.57 -11.67
CA GLN A 103 5.67 2.48 -12.55
C GLN A 103 4.81 3.01 -13.70
N ASP A 104 3.75 2.28 -14.03
CA ASP A 104 2.85 2.57 -15.14
C ASP A 104 1.46 1.97 -14.90
N TYR A 105 0.56 2.15 -15.88
CA TYR A 105 -0.78 1.60 -15.79
C TYR A 105 -0.79 0.05 -15.81
N GLN A 106 0.11 -0.57 -16.58
CA GLN A 106 0.11 -2.02 -16.76
C GLN A 106 0.51 -2.73 -15.48
N SER A 107 1.57 -2.27 -14.81
CA SER A 107 2.01 -2.75 -13.49
C SER A 107 0.90 -2.62 -12.44
N PHE A 108 0.06 -1.59 -12.52
CA PHE A 108 -1.11 -1.48 -11.64
C PHE A 108 -2.19 -2.51 -11.96
N VAL A 109 -2.53 -2.68 -13.24
CA VAL A 109 -3.49 -3.69 -13.67
C VAL A 109 -3.05 -5.09 -13.27
N ASP A 110 -1.77 -5.41 -13.46
CA ASP A 110 -1.19 -6.71 -13.10
C ASP A 110 -1.23 -6.92 -11.59
N HIS A 111 -0.91 -5.90 -10.80
CA HIS A 111 -1.08 -5.95 -9.35
C HIS A 111 -2.55 -6.26 -8.98
N LEU A 112 -3.51 -5.54 -9.53
CA LEU A 112 -4.94 -5.73 -9.24
C LEU A 112 -5.42 -7.14 -9.64
N ARG A 113 -4.94 -7.68 -10.77
CA ARG A 113 -5.23 -9.05 -11.20
C ARG A 113 -4.65 -10.07 -10.21
N ALA A 114 -3.42 -9.88 -9.74
CA ALA A 114 -2.80 -10.74 -8.76
C ALA A 114 -3.61 -10.79 -7.44
N ILE A 115 -4.15 -9.64 -6.99
CA ILE A 115 -5.06 -9.59 -5.84
C ILE A 115 -6.34 -10.37 -6.11
N ARG A 116 -6.99 -10.12 -7.25
CA ARG A 116 -8.26 -10.77 -7.64
C ARG A 116 -8.11 -12.29 -7.74
N LEU A 117 -7.01 -12.75 -8.32
CA LEU A 117 -6.69 -14.17 -8.49
C LEU A 117 -6.09 -14.82 -7.24
N LYS A 118 -5.84 -14.03 -6.18
CA LYS A 118 -5.20 -14.47 -4.93
C LYS A 118 -3.87 -15.19 -5.18
N GLU A 119 -3.05 -14.62 -6.05
CA GLU A 119 -1.76 -15.20 -6.37
C GLU A 119 -0.87 -15.29 -5.12
N GLN A 120 -0.16 -16.41 -4.99
CA GLN A 120 0.64 -16.71 -3.80
C GLN A 120 2.04 -16.04 -3.81
N HIS A 121 2.32 -15.16 -4.77
CA HIS A 121 3.65 -14.58 -4.90
C HIS A 121 3.94 -13.48 -3.86
N PHE A 122 2.92 -12.93 -3.20
CA PHE A 122 3.09 -11.99 -2.09
C PHE A 122 3.44 -12.71 -0.79
N ASN A 123 4.44 -12.20 -0.07
CA ASN A 123 4.84 -12.69 1.24
C ASN A 123 3.91 -12.15 2.34
N LEU A 124 2.71 -12.72 2.44
CA LEU A 124 1.77 -12.37 3.51
C LEU A 124 2.21 -12.88 4.88
N ALA A 125 3.26 -13.70 4.95
CA ALA A 125 3.83 -14.24 6.17
C ALA A 125 5.09 -13.49 6.64
N TYR A 126 5.38 -12.32 6.04
CA TYR A 126 6.54 -11.50 6.42
C TYR A 126 6.58 -11.28 7.94
N ASP A 127 7.73 -11.56 8.54
CA ASP A 127 7.90 -11.40 9.98
C ASP A 127 8.04 -9.93 10.33
N VAL A 128 6.92 -9.29 10.65
CA VAL A 128 6.90 -7.89 11.08
C VAL A 128 7.57 -7.67 12.43
N THR A 129 7.78 -8.73 13.23
CA THR A 129 8.35 -8.59 14.57
C THR A 129 9.82 -8.22 14.53
N GLN A 130 10.53 -8.46 13.42
CA GLN A 130 11.92 -8.01 13.24
C GLN A 130 12.07 -6.48 13.36
N HIS A 131 10.99 -5.73 13.13
CA HIS A 131 10.93 -4.26 13.28
C HIS A 131 10.39 -3.81 14.63
N SER A 132 10.15 -4.75 15.56
CA SER A 132 9.67 -4.42 16.89
C SER A 132 10.76 -3.71 17.70
N LEU A 133 10.34 -2.85 18.62
CA LEU A 133 11.28 -2.13 19.50
C LEU A 133 12.27 -3.07 20.21
N PRO A 134 11.86 -4.21 20.79
CA PRO A 134 12.81 -5.16 21.37
C PRO A 134 13.87 -5.65 20.39
N ASN A 135 13.46 -6.08 19.19
CA ASN A 135 14.37 -6.65 18.20
C ASN A 135 15.33 -5.60 17.63
N VAL A 136 14.83 -4.40 17.34
CA VAL A 136 15.68 -3.26 16.91
C VAL A 136 16.66 -2.87 18.01
N THR A 137 16.22 -2.87 19.28
CA THR A 137 17.11 -2.56 20.42
C THR A 137 18.22 -3.60 20.55
N GLU A 138 17.90 -4.88 20.43
CA GLU A 138 18.89 -5.96 20.45
C GLU A 138 19.92 -5.82 19.33
N GLN A 139 19.48 -5.53 18.10
CA GLN A 139 20.38 -5.28 16.97
C GLN A 139 21.31 -4.09 17.23
N LEU A 140 20.79 -3.01 17.83
CA LEU A 140 21.61 -1.85 18.19
C LEU A 140 22.65 -2.18 19.25
N LEU A 141 22.30 -2.98 20.27
CA LEU A 141 23.24 -3.40 21.31
C LEU A 141 24.41 -4.21 20.74
N GLN A 142 24.14 -5.09 19.78
CA GLN A 142 25.17 -5.91 19.10
C GLN A 142 26.17 -5.08 18.28
N LEU A 143 25.79 -3.89 17.82
CA LEU A 143 26.70 -2.99 17.10
C LEU A 143 27.58 -2.15 18.04
N LEU A 144 27.25 -2.10 19.33
CA LEU A 144 27.97 -1.34 20.35
C LEU A 144 28.93 -2.21 21.17
N SER A 145 28.82 -3.55 21.05
CA SER A 145 29.71 -4.54 21.67
C SER A 145 30.92 -4.85 20.80
#